data_AF-A0A645HDR6-F1
#
_entry.id   AF-A0A645HDR6-F1
#
_cell.length_a   1.000
_cell.length_b   1.000
_cell.length_c   1.000
_cell.angle_alpha   90.00
_cell.angle_beta   90.00
_cell.angle_gamma   90.00
#
_symmetry.space_group_name_H-M   'P 1'
#
loop_
_entity.id
_entity.type
_entity.pdbx_description
1 polymer ?
#
loop_
_entity_poly.entity_id
_entity_poly.type
_entity_poly.pdbx_seq_one_letter_code
_entity_poly.pdbx_strand_id
1 'polypeptide(L)'
;MDNKKHTITLAYFDAQSTVDYIGIAQGIGLCFDAKETGLKSLPVQNIHAHQLQFMEDFNSQGGVAFLLIHFSSMGKYFFLPVEILKQYWQQAQNGGRKSIPFDAFEDRYEIVTKRSGLLNYLEAVNTYLVEKRK
;
A
#
# COMPACT_ATOMS: atom_id res chain seq x y z
N MET A 1 36.48 7.02 -31.19
CA MET A 1 35.05 7.05 -30.79
C MET A 1 34.77 5.71 -30.14
N ASP A 2 34.60 5.70 -28.82
CA ASP A 2 34.56 4.47 -28.02
C ASP A 2 33.14 3.88 -28.06
N ASN A 3 32.98 2.74 -28.73
CA ASN A 3 31.71 2.02 -28.89
C ASN A 3 31.45 1.14 -27.66
N LYS A 4 31.20 1.75 -26.50
CA LYS A 4 30.92 1.03 -25.26
C LYS A 4 29.49 0.48 -25.30
N LYS A 5 29.38 -0.84 -25.52
CA LYS A 5 28.12 -1.59 -25.49
C LYS A 5 27.44 -1.43 -24.12
N HIS A 6 26.32 -0.72 -24.10
CA HIS A 6 25.46 -0.52 -22.93
C HIS A 6 24.56 -1.73 -22.65
N THR A 7 25.13 -2.94 -22.64
CA THR A 7 24.36 -4.17 -22.40
C THR A 7 24.68 -4.70 -21.02
N ILE A 8 23.67 -4.79 -20.15
CA ILE A 8 23.80 -5.48 -18.86
C ILE A 8 23.91 -6.97 -19.15
N THR A 9 25.08 -7.55 -18.90
CA THR A 9 25.38 -8.97 -19.17
C THR A 9 25.12 -9.87 -17.97
N LEU A 10 25.02 -9.29 -16.76
CA LEU A 10 24.75 -10.00 -15.53
C LEU A 10 24.04 -9.07 -14.55
N ALA A 11 22.93 -9.54 -14.01
CA ALA A 11 22.21 -8.89 -12.91
C ALA A 11 21.59 -9.98 -12.04
N TYR A 12 21.51 -9.70 -10.75
CA TYR A 12 20.83 -10.54 -9.77
C TYR A 12 19.66 -9.75 -9.21
N PHE A 13 18.54 -10.43 -8.97
CA PHE A 13 17.46 -9.84 -8.20
C PHE A 13 17.93 -9.74 -6.75
N ASP A 14 18.08 -8.50 -6.27
CA ASP A 14 18.30 -8.25 -4.85
C ASP A 14 16.94 -8.15 -4.15
N ALA A 15 16.89 -8.54 -2.87
CA ALA A 15 15.66 -8.49 -2.10
C ALA A 15 15.32 -7.02 -1.80
N GLN A 16 14.38 -6.47 -2.57
CA GLN A 16 13.93 -5.10 -2.42
C GLN A 16 13.38 -4.92 -0.99
N SER A 17 14.09 -4.11 -0.19
CA SER A 17 13.84 -3.94 1.24
C SER A 17 12.94 -2.74 1.55
N THR A 18 12.44 -2.07 0.51
CA THR A 18 11.67 -0.82 0.60
C THR A 18 10.32 -0.98 -0.08
N VAL A 19 9.35 -0.17 0.34
CA VAL A 19 8.07 0.00 -0.36
C VAL A 19 8.26 0.46 -1.81
N ASP A 20 7.29 0.15 -2.67
CA ASP A 20 7.36 0.38 -4.11
C ASP A 20 7.23 1.86 -4.48
N TYR A 21 6.44 2.63 -3.73
CA TYR A 21 6.16 4.04 -4.02
C TYR A 21 6.45 4.93 -2.82
N ILE A 22 7.23 5.99 -3.05
CA ILE A 22 7.51 7.06 -2.08
C ILE A 22 7.41 8.40 -2.79
N GLY A 23 6.80 9.38 -2.15
CA GLY A 23 6.68 10.73 -2.71
C GLY A 23 6.24 11.76 -1.68
N ILE A 24 5.98 12.97 -2.16
CA ILE A 24 5.47 14.07 -1.34
C ILE A 24 4.29 14.68 -2.07
N ALA A 25 3.18 14.89 -1.36
CA ALA A 25 2.04 15.64 -1.85
C ALA A 25 1.73 16.78 -0.89
N GLN A 26 1.75 18.03 -1.38
CA GLN A 26 1.43 19.22 -0.59
C GLN A 26 2.23 19.33 0.73
N GLY A 27 3.51 18.94 0.70
CA GLY A 27 4.39 18.95 1.87
C GLY A 27 4.23 17.76 2.83
N ILE A 28 3.35 16.80 2.51
CA ILE A 28 3.14 15.58 3.29
C ILE A 28 3.87 14.42 2.60
N GLY A 29 4.77 13.76 3.33
CA GLY A 29 5.42 12.54 2.86
C GLY A 29 4.41 11.41 2.74
N LEU A 30 4.41 10.71 1.60
CA LEU A 30 3.58 9.55 1.32
C LEU A 30 4.47 8.36 1.00
N CYS A 31 4.14 7.19 1.54
CA CYS A 31 4.74 5.94 1.07
C CYS A 31 3.69 4.82 1.01
N PHE A 32 3.68 4.02 -0.06
CA PHE A 32 2.68 2.97 -0.22
C PHE A 32 3.14 1.85 -1.13
N ASP A 33 2.45 0.72 -0.99
CA ASP A 33 2.52 -0.43 -1.88
C ASP A 33 1.15 -0.64 -2.54
N ALA A 34 1.15 -1.19 -3.76
CA ALA A 34 -0.07 -1.60 -4.44
C ALA A 34 -0.16 -3.13 -4.47
N LYS A 35 -1.31 -3.69 -4.09
CA LYS A 35 -1.57 -5.14 -4.12
C LYS A 35 -2.91 -5.42 -4.77
N GLU A 36 -3.04 -6.60 -5.36
CA GLU A 36 -4.28 -7.09 -5.95
C GLU A 36 -4.68 -8.43 -5.33
N THR A 37 -6.00 -8.65 -5.21
CA THR A 37 -6.57 -9.93 -4.85
C THR A 37 -7.87 -10.20 -5.61
N GLY A 38 -8.02 -11.42 -6.14
CA GLY A 38 -9.29 -11.89 -6.69
C GLY A 38 -10.26 -12.42 -5.62
N LEU A 39 -9.81 -12.55 -4.37
CA LEU A 39 -10.61 -13.07 -3.25
C LEU A 39 -11.39 -11.95 -2.56
N LYS A 40 -12.41 -12.29 -1.76
CA LYS A 40 -13.08 -11.34 -0.84
C LYS A 40 -12.27 -11.05 0.43
N SER A 41 -10.95 -11.13 0.32
CA SER A 41 -10.00 -10.84 1.38
C SER A 41 -8.59 -10.64 0.81
N LEU A 42 -7.74 -9.94 1.57
CA LEU A 42 -6.32 -9.81 1.29
C LEU A 42 -5.53 -10.78 2.19
N PRO A 43 -4.82 -11.78 1.65
CA PRO A 43 -3.97 -12.66 2.44
C PRO A 43 -2.83 -11.89 3.12
N VAL A 44 -2.67 -12.05 4.44
CA VAL A 44 -1.62 -11.34 5.21
C VAL A 44 -0.21 -11.77 4.78
N GLN A 45 -0.06 -13.01 4.31
CA GLN A 45 1.20 -13.54 3.78
C GLN A 45 1.74 -12.76 2.58
N ASN A 46 0.91 -11.96 1.90
CA ASN A 46 1.34 -11.11 0.78
C ASN A 46 2.00 -9.80 1.26
N ILE A 47 2.06 -9.57 2.57
CA ILE A 47 2.67 -8.39 3.21
C ILE A 47 3.96 -8.83 3.90
N HIS A 48 5.10 -8.39 3.37
CA HIS A 48 6.39 -8.74 3.95
C HIS A 48 6.68 -7.88 5.20
N ALA A 49 7.28 -8.50 6.22
CA ALA A 49 7.52 -7.85 7.51
C ALA A 49 8.36 -6.56 7.40
N HIS A 50 9.36 -6.54 6.52
CA HIS A 50 10.21 -5.36 6.30
C HIS A 50 9.42 -4.19 5.68
N GLN A 51 8.44 -4.46 4.81
CA GLN A 51 7.58 -3.43 4.23
C GLN A 51 6.71 -2.80 5.31
N LEU A 52 6.08 -3.62 6.15
CA LEU A 52 5.28 -3.14 7.27
C LEU A 52 6.13 -2.29 8.24
N GLN A 53 7.32 -2.78 8.61
CA GLN A 53 8.22 -2.03 9.50
C GLN A 53 8.59 -0.66 8.90
N PHE A 54 8.97 -0.62 7.62
CA PHE A 54 9.29 0.64 6.95
C PHE A 54 8.09 1.61 6.97
N MET A 55 6.89 1.11 6.65
CA MET A 55 5.66 1.91 6.65
C MET A 55 5.32 2.44 8.05
N GLU A 56 5.52 1.63 9.09
CA GLU A 56 5.35 2.07 10.48
C GLU A 56 6.34 3.16 10.87
N ASP A 57 7.62 2.97 10.57
CA ASP A 57 8.68 3.94 10.87
C ASP A 57 8.43 5.26 10.13
N PHE A 58 7.97 5.19 8.88
CA PHE A 58 7.60 6.36 8.07
C PHE A 58 6.39 7.10 8.66
N ASN A 59 5.33 6.36 9.03
CA ASN A 59 4.13 6.95 9.63
C ASN A 59 4.41 7.56 11.02
N SER A 60 5.33 6.96 11.79
CA SER A 60 5.76 7.48 13.10
C SER A 60 6.46 8.84 13.03
N GLN A 61 7.07 9.16 11.88
CA GLN A 61 7.76 10.43 11.61
C GLN A 61 6.81 11.51 11.04
N GLY A 62 5.50 11.25 11.02
CA GLY A 62 4.50 12.20 10.53
C GLY A 62 4.21 12.09 9.02
N GLY A 63 4.77 11.10 8.33
CA GLY A 63 4.35 10.72 6.99
C GLY A 63 3.00 9.98 6.99
N VAL A 64 2.47 9.71 5.81
CA VAL A 64 1.28 8.86 5.61
C VAL A 64 1.71 7.59 4.89
N ALA A 65 1.55 6.45 5.56
CA ALA A 65 1.81 5.15 4.97
C ALA A 65 0.53 4.33 4.81
N PHE A 66 0.36 3.68 3.66
CA PHE A 66 -0.88 2.96 3.33
C PHE A 66 -0.67 1.89 2.23
N LEU A 67 -1.65 1.02 2.04
CA LEU A 67 -1.73 0.15 0.85
C LEU A 67 -2.83 0.62 -0.09
N LEU A 68 -2.60 0.45 -1.39
CA LEU A 68 -3.64 0.49 -2.42
C LEU A 68 -4.02 -0.94 -2.78
N ILE A 69 -5.27 -1.30 -2.51
CA ILE A 69 -5.76 -2.66 -2.72
C ILE A 69 -6.77 -2.69 -3.87
N HIS A 70 -6.49 -3.49 -4.89
CA HIS A 70 -7.43 -3.81 -5.96
C HIS A 70 -8.12 -5.15 -5.68
N PHE A 71 -9.44 -5.13 -5.48
CA PHE A 71 -10.27 -6.32 -5.44
C PHE A 71 -10.79 -6.62 -6.85
N SER A 72 -10.02 -7.36 -7.63
CA SER A 72 -10.28 -7.53 -9.07
C SER A 72 -11.57 -8.27 -9.39
N SER A 73 -12.03 -9.17 -8.53
CA SER A 73 -13.34 -9.83 -8.70
C SER A 73 -14.53 -8.91 -8.47
N MET A 74 -14.32 -7.76 -7.81
CA MET A 74 -15.35 -6.77 -7.51
C MET A 74 -15.15 -5.45 -8.29
N GLY A 75 -14.01 -5.28 -8.96
CA GLY A 75 -13.66 -4.05 -9.67
C GLY A 75 -13.52 -2.84 -8.74
N LYS A 76 -13.16 -3.06 -7.47
CA LYS A 76 -13.05 -2.00 -6.45
C LYS A 76 -11.62 -1.77 -6.02
N TYR A 77 -11.31 -0.52 -5.69
CA TYR A 77 -10.01 -0.10 -5.18
C TYR A 77 -10.18 0.54 -3.81
N PHE A 78 -9.27 0.27 -2.90
CA PHE A 78 -9.32 0.82 -1.55
C PHE A 78 -7.98 1.36 -1.10
N PHE A 79 -8.06 2.43 -0.32
CA PHE A 79 -7.00 2.90 0.55
C PHE A 79 -7.07 2.15 1.89
N LEU A 80 -5.96 1.55 2.32
CA LEU A 80 -5.86 0.90 3.62
C LEU A 80 -4.76 1.56 4.46
N PRO A 81 -5.08 2.29 5.54
CA PRO A 81 -4.09 2.88 6.42
C PRO A 81 -3.15 1.83 7.03
N VAL A 82 -1.87 2.19 7.25
CA VAL A 82 -0.88 1.29 7.87
C VAL A 82 -1.31 0.84 9.28
N GLU A 83 -2.07 1.65 10.01
CA GLU A 83 -2.54 1.30 11.35
C GLU A 83 -3.46 0.08 11.33
N ILE A 84 -4.40 0.04 10.37
CA ILE A 84 -5.32 -1.09 10.18
C ILE A 84 -4.55 -2.31 9.67
N LEU A 85 -3.64 -2.11 8.71
CA LEU A 85 -2.76 -3.16 8.21
C LEU A 85 -1.98 -3.83 9.34
N LYS A 86 -1.35 -3.03 10.22
CA LYS A 86 -0.59 -3.48 11.38
C LYS A 86 -1.45 -4.31 12.32
N GLN A 87 -2.67 -3.85 12.62
CA GLN A 87 -3.59 -4.58 13.50
C GLN A 87 -3.86 -5.99 12.98
N TYR A 88 -4.21 -6.12 11.70
CA TYR A 88 -4.45 -7.44 11.10
C TYR A 88 -3.19 -8.30 11.02
N TRP A 89 -2.05 -7.69 10.70
CA TRP A 89 -0.78 -8.40 10.63
C TRP A 89 -0.39 -8.98 11.99
N GLN A 90 -0.47 -8.19 13.07
CA GLN A 90 -0.20 -8.64 14.43
C GLN A 90 -1.17 -9.73 14.90
N GLN A 91 -2.46 -9.59 14.61
CA GLN A 91 -3.45 -10.62 14.92
C GLN A 91 -3.14 -11.94 14.22
N ALA A 92 -2.74 -11.90 12.95
CA ALA A 92 -2.35 -13.10 12.20
C ALA A 92 -1.13 -13.79 12.82
N GLN A 93 -0.14 -13.02 13.29
CA GLN A 93 1.04 -13.56 13.97
C GLN A 93 0.70 -14.22 15.32
N ASN A 94 -0.33 -13.72 16.01
CA ASN A 94 -0.81 -14.26 17.27
C ASN A 94 -1.80 -15.43 17.12
N GLY A 95 -1.82 -16.09 15.96
CA GLY A 95 -2.70 -17.24 15.67
C GLY A 95 -4.13 -16.88 15.26
N GLY A 96 -4.40 -15.59 15.05
CA GLY A 96 -5.68 -15.10 14.54
C GLY A 96 -5.86 -15.31 13.03
N ARG A 97 -6.78 -14.55 12.44
CA ARG A 97 -7.12 -14.65 11.02
C ARG A 97 -5.94 -14.23 10.14
N LYS A 98 -5.54 -15.10 9.19
CA LYS A 98 -4.43 -14.86 8.24
C LYS A 98 -4.81 -14.03 7.00
N SER A 99 -5.90 -13.28 7.06
CA SER A 99 -6.39 -12.45 5.95
C SER A 99 -7.16 -11.24 6.48
N ILE A 100 -7.09 -10.14 5.75
CA ILE A 100 -7.90 -8.95 5.96
C ILE A 100 -9.20 -9.13 5.17
N PRO A 101 -10.37 -9.28 5.82
CA PRO A 101 -11.64 -9.45 5.11
C PRO A 101 -12.02 -8.19 4.34
N PHE A 102 -12.80 -8.35 3.27
CA PHE A 102 -13.36 -7.22 2.53
C PHE A 102 -14.11 -6.22 3.44
N ASP A 103 -14.81 -6.70 4.45
CA ASP A 103 -15.58 -5.85 5.38
C ASP A 103 -14.70 -4.95 6.27
N ALA A 104 -13.38 -5.18 6.29
CA ALA A 104 -12.42 -4.29 6.96
C ALA A 104 -12.08 -3.05 6.12
N PHE A 105 -12.46 -3.03 4.84
CA PHE A 105 -12.22 -1.93 3.92
C PHE A 105 -13.45 -1.02 3.91
N GLU A 106 -13.28 0.18 4.44
CA GLU A 106 -14.39 1.10 4.68
C GLU A 106 -14.74 1.87 3.39
N ASP A 107 -16.04 1.98 3.08
CA ASP A 107 -16.53 2.61 1.84
C ASP A 107 -16.02 4.04 1.63
N ARG A 108 -15.74 4.78 2.72
CA ARG A 108 -15.18 6.14 2.64
C ARG A 108 -13.74 6.20 2.11
N TYR A 109 -13.05 5.06 2.13
CA TYR A 109 -11.71 4.89 1.57
C TYR A 109 -11.73 4.14 0.23
N GLU A 110 -12.92 3.86 -0.33
CA GLU A 110 -13.05 3.39 -1.70
C GLU A 110 -12.56 4.46 -2.67
N ILE A 111 -11.69 4.07 -3.61
CA ILE A 111 -11.12 4.95 -4.62
C ILE A 111 -11.83 4.68 -5.94
N VAL A 112 -12.67 5.62 -6.35
CA VAL A 112 -13.39 5.54 -7.61
C VAL A 112 -12.48 5.99 -8.75
N THR A 113 -12.34 5.14 -9.77
CA THR A 113 -11.60 5.49 -10.99
C THR A 113 -12.35 6.56 -11.77
N LYS A 114 -11.64 7.61 -12.19
CA LYS A 114 -12.22 8.64 -13.07
C LYS A 114 -12.27 8.13 -14.52
N ARG A 115 -13.06 8.79 -15.38
CA ARG A 115 -13.30 8.40 -16.78
C ARG A 115 -12.03 8.13 -17.63
N SER A 116 -10.86 8.58 -17.17
CA SER A 116 -9.55 8.35 -17.80
C SER A 116 -8.84 7.06 -17.36
N GLY A 117 -9.44 6.23 -16.49
CA GLY A 117 -8.77 5.06 -15.90
C GLY A 117 -7.75 5.40 -14.81
N LEU A 118 -7.64 6.68 -14.41
CA LEU A 118 -6.74 7.13 -13.35
C LEU A 118 -7.35 6.85 -11.97
N LEU A 119 -6.53 6.28 -11.10
CA LEU A 119 -6.85 6.01 -9.71
C LEU A 119 -6.49 7.21 -8.84
N ASN A 120 -7.48 8.03 -8.46
CA ASN A 120 -7.25 9.25 -7.69
C ASN A 120 -7.14 8.99 -6.17
N TYR A 121 -6.10 8.26 -5.76
CA TYR A 121 -5.90 7.90 -4.34
C TYR A 121 -5.72 9.09 -3.39
N LEU A 122 -5.34 10.27 -3.92
CA LEU A 122 -5.15 11.47 -3.11
C LEU A 122 -6.44 11.96 -2.45
N GLU A 123 -7.62 11.67 -3.04
CA GLU A 123 -8.91 11.96 -2.38
C GLU A 123 -9.06 11.14 -1.09
N ALA A 124 -8.74 9.84 -1.13
CA ALA A 124 -8.78 8.97 0.06
C ALA A 124 -7.73 9.37 1.11
N VAL A 125 -6.52 9.77 0.68
CA VAL A 125 -5.49 10.33 1.57
C VAL A 125 -6.00 11.58 2.29
N ASN A 126 -6.67 12.49 1.56
CA ASN A 126 -7.26 13.69 2.16
C ASN A 126 -8.36 13.34 3.17
N THR A 127 -9.25 12.40 2.86
CA THR A 127 -10.26 11.89 3.80
C THR A 127 -9.60 11.40 5.09
N TYR A 128 -8.59 10.53 4.98
CA TYR A 128 -7.84 10.01 6.13
C TYR A 128 -7.19 11.13 6.96
N LEU A 129 -6.55 12.10 6.32
CA LEU A 129 -5.89 13.22 7.00
C LEU A 129 -6.87 14.14 7.74
N VAL A 130 -8.05 14.38 7.16
CA VAL A 130 -9.10 15.17 7.82
C VAL A 130 -9.63 14.46 9.07
N GLU A 131 -9.76 13.13 9.03
CA GLU A 131 -10.19 12.32 10.17
C GLU A 131 -9.14 12.28 11.28
N LYS A 132 -7.86 12.11 10.94
CA LYS A 132 -6.74 12.06 11.91
C LYS A 132 -6.56 13.36 12.70
N ARG A 133 -7.11 14.48 12.23
CA ARG A 133 -7.06 15.80 12.87
C ARG A 133 -8.22 16.08 13.84
N LYS A 134 -9.27 15.24 13.83
CA LYS A 134 -10.39 15.35 14.78
C LYS A 134 -10.06 14.66 16.09
#